data_AF-A0A966WAJ2-F1
#
_entry.id   AF-A0A966WAJ2-F1
#
_cell.length_a   1.000
_cell.length_b   1.000
_cell.length_c   1.000
_cell.angle_alpha   90.00
_cell.angle_beta   90.00
_cell.angle_gamma   90.00
#
_symmetry.space_group_name_H-M   'P 1'
#
loop_
_entity.id
_entity.type
_entity.pdbx_description
1 polymer ?
#
loop_
_entity_poly.entity_id
_entity_poly.type
_entity_poly.pdbx_seq_one_letter_code
_entity_poly.pdbx_strand_id
1 'polypeptide(L)'
;MDLAEAHGLALDWLLQHQRSLPVLNLGTGRGLSVLEVVQAFETATGRTIARELTGRRDGDVARLEGCPALAAATLGWRASRSLEQMCRDGWTWQNANPRGYGG
;
A
#
# COMPACT_ATOMS: atom_id res chain seq x y z
N MET A 1 3.88 6.23 7.97
CA MET A 1 3.63 5.17 6.97
C MET A 1 2.30 4.54 7.33
N ASP A 2 1.29 4.60 6.46
CA ASP A 2 -0.11 4.24 6.80
C ASP A 2 -0.25 2.84 7.41
N LEU A 3 0.39 1.83 6.81
CA LEU A 3 0.27 0.45 7.27
C LEU A 3 0.88 0.25 8.67
N ALA A 4 2.03 0.87 8.95
CA ALA A 4 2.67 0.78 10.25
C ALA A 4 1.83 1.48 11.34
N GLU A 5 1.25 2.64 11.01
CA GLU A 5 0.33 3.37 11.91
C GLU A 5 -0.90 2.53 12.25
N ALA A 6 -1.47 1.82 11.27
CA ALA A 6 -2.59 0.90 11.50
C ALA A 6 -2.26 -0.20 12.54
N HIS A 7 -1.05 -0.75 12.48
CA HIS A 7 -0.61 -1.79 13.42
C HIS A 7 -0.42 -1.22 14.83
N GLY A 8 0.10 0.01 14.97
CA GLY A 8 0.16 0.69 16.26
C GLY A 8 -1.22 0.84 16.89
N LEU A 9 -2.19 1.34 16.11
CA LEU A 9 -3.58 1.48 16.56
C LEU A 9 -4.23 0.14 16.89
N ALA A 10 -3.96 -0.90 16.09
CA ALA A 10 -4.47 -2.25 16.35
C ALA A 10 -3.91 -2.80 17.67
N LEU A 11 -2.63 -2.57 17.96
CA LEU A 11 -2.02 -2.98 19.23
C LEU A 11 -2.66 -2.26 20.42
N ASP A 12 -2.79 -0.93 20.35
CA ASP A 12 -3.44 -0.14 21.41
C ASP A 12 -4.87 -0.61 21.65
N TRP A 13 -5.61 -0.89 20.57
CA TRP A 13 -6.97 -1.40 20.64
C TRP A 13 -7.04 -2.77 21.32
N LEU A 14 -6.14 -3.70 20.96
CA LEU A 14 -6.07 -5.04 21.54
C LEU A 14 -5.74 -5.02 23.03
N LEU A 15 -4.81 -4.15 23.45
CA LEU A 15 -4.44 -3.98 24.86
C LEU A 15 -5.62 -3.52 25.72
N GLN A 16 -6.51 -2.71 25.15
CA GLN A 16 -7.73 -2.23 25.80
C GLN A 16 -8.88 -3.24 25.77
N HIS A 17 -8.92 -4.14 24.77
CA HIS A 17 -10.04 -5.05 24.51
C HIS A 17 -9.61 -6.54 24.53
N GLN A 18 -8.98 -6.97 25.63
CA GLN A 18 -8.28 -8.26 25.84
C GLN A 18 -9.01 -9.58 25.45
N ARG A 19 -10.27 -9.53 25.00
CA ARG A 19 -11.06 -10.71 24.58
C ARG A 19 -11.54 -10.68 23.13
N SER A 20 -11.18 -9.67 22.37
CA SER A 20 -11.59 -9.52 20.97
C SER A 20 -10.42 -9.69 20.02
N LEU A 21 -10.64 -10.49 18.97
CA LEU A 21 -9.70 -10.75 17.89
C LEU A 21 -10.29 -10.24 16.57
N PRO A 22 -10.24 -8.92 16.31
CA PRO A 22 -10.79 -8.36 15.09
C PRO A 22 -9.93 -8.77 13.89
N VAL A 23 -10.59 -9.19 12.82
CA VAL A 23 -9.95 -9.38 11.51
C VAL A 23 -10.26 -8.16 10.67
N LEU A 24 -9.23 -7.38 10.34
CA LEU A 24 -9.37 -6.07 9.71
C LEU A 24 -8.65 -6.03 8.36
N ASN A 25 -9.33 -5.56 7.32
CA ASN A 25 -8.70 -5.24 6.05
C ASN A 25 -8.01 -3.87 6.15
N LEU A 26 -6.69 -3.87 5.91
CA LEU A 26 -5.90 -2.64 5.83
C LEU A 26 -5.62 -2.34 4.37
N GLY A 27 -6.22 -1.27 3.87
CA GLY A 27 -6.08 -0.87 2.47
C GLY A 27 -6.69 0.52 2.24
N THR A 28 -6.53 1.03 1.04
CA THR A 28 -7.02 2.35 0.64
C THR A 28 -8.52 2.36 0.31
N GLY A 29 -9.13 1.18 0.06
CA GLY A 29 -10.48 1.10 -0.51
C GLY A 29 -10.57 1.62 -1.95
N ARG A 30 -9.42 1.65 -2.65
CA ARG A 30 -9.35 2.01 -4.06
C ARG A 30 -8.48 1.00 -4.80
N GLY A 31 -9.09 0.21 -5.68
CA GLY A 31 -8.37 -0.61 -6.64
C GLY A 31 -7.61 0.25 -7.67
N LEU A 32 -6.38 -0.16 -7.96
CA LEU A 32 -5.52 0.47 -8.96
C LEU A 32 -5.09 -0.59 -9.99
N SER A 33 -5.10 -0.21 -11.26
CA SER A 33 -4.54 -1.03 -12.33
C SER A 33 -3.01 -0.93 -12.37
N VAL A 34 -2.37 -1.91 -13.00
CA VAL A 34 -0.91 -1.89 -13.25
C VAL A 34 -0.50 -0.63 -14.00
N LEU A 35 -1.27 -0.21 -15.01
CA LEU A 35 -0.94 0.96 -15.82
C LEU A 35 -1.08 2.27 -15.05
N GLU A 36 -2.05 2.39 -14.12
CA GLU A 36 -2.15 3.55 -13.22
C GLU A 36 -0.92 3.65 -12.31
N VAL A 37 -0.44 2.52 -11.77
CA VAL A 37 0.76 2.50 -10.92
C VAL A 37 2.00 2.92 -11.72
N VAL A 38 2.16 2.40 -12.95
CA VAL A 38 3.26 2.82 -13.84
C VAL A 38 3.18 4.32 -14.10
N GLN A 39 2.01 4.83 -14.50
CA GLN A 39 1.84 6.25 -14.79
C GLN A 39 2.15 7.14 -13.58
N ALA A 40 1.66 6.78 -12.39
CA ALA A 40 1.92 7.52 -11.17
C ALA A 40 3.41 7.53 -10.82
N PHE A 41 4.12 6.43 -11.08
CA PHE A 41 5.56 6.37 -10.88
C PHE A 41 6.33 7.24 -11.88
N GLU A 42 5.96 7.22 -13.15
CA GLU A 42 6.56 8.10 -14.16
C GLU A 42 6.34 9.58 -13.80
N THR A 43 5.13 9.93 -13.37
CA THR A 43 4.80 11.28 -12.88
C THR A 43 5.60 11.67 -11.64
N ALA A 44 5.73 10.77 -10.66
CA ALA A 44 6.46 11.05 -9.41
C ALA A 44 7.97 11.18 -9.61
N THR A 45 8.53 10.56 -10.64
CA THR A 45 9.98 10.48 -10.86
C THR A 45 10.49 11.29 -12.06
N GLY A 46 9.60 11.71 -12.96
CA GLY A 46 9.96 12.33 -14.23
C GLY A 46 10.68 11.38 -15.19
N ARG A 47 10.61 10.07 -14.97
CA ARG A 47 11.30 9.05 -15.78
C ARG A 47 10.28 8.19 -16.50
N THR A 48 10.53 7.90 -17.78
CA THR A 48 9.74 6.92 -18.53
C THR A 48 10.14 5.50 -18.13
N ILE A 49 9.15 4.62 -17.95
CA ILE A 49 9.33 3.21 -17.63
C ILE A 49 9.03 2.39 -18.88
N ALA A 50 10.06 1.74 -19.41
CA ALA A 50 9.89 0.77 -20.48
C ALA A 50 9.02 -0.41 -20.00
N ARG A 51 8.01 -0.79 -20.78
CA ARG A 51 7.10 -1.89 -20.48
C ARG A 51 6.71 -2.66 -21.73
N GLU A 52 6.42 -3.94 -21.54
CA GLU A 52 5.90 -4.84 -22.57
C GLU A 52 4.68 -5.57 -22.02
N LEU A 53 3.63 -5.70 -22.85
CA LEU A 53 2.45 -6.47 -22.49
C LEU A 53 2.72 -7.95 -22.76
N THR A 54 2.65 -8.76 -21.70
CA THR A 54 2.87 -10.21 -21.78
C THR A 54 1.59 -10.96 -21.40
N GLY A 55 1.63 -12.29 -21.49
CA GLY A 55 0.52 -13.16 -21.07
C GLY A 55 0.17 -13.00 -19.59
N ARG A 56 -1.02 -13.47 -19.20
CA ARG A 56 -1.42 -13.48 -17.78
C ARG A 56 -0.49 -14.42 -17.01
N ARG A 57 -0.10 -14.00 -15.81
CA ARG A 57 0.60 -14.87 -14.86
C ARG A 57 -0.43 -15.76 -14.16
N ASP A 58 -0.16 -17.07 -14.13
CA ASP A 58 -1.05 -18.03 -13.48
C ASP A 58 -1.26 -17.68 -12.00
N GLY A 59 -2.51 -17.73 -11.57
CA GLY A 59 -2.93 -17.37 -10.21
C GLY A 59 -3.30 -15.88 -10.00
N ASP A 60 -2.99 -14.99 -10.95
CA ASP A 60 -3.41 -13.59 -10.84
C ASP A 60 -4.93 -13.45 -11.01
N VAL A 61 -5.58 -12.81 -10.04
CA VAL A 61 -6.99 -12.40 -10.13
C VAL A 61 -7.10 -11.06 -10.85
N ALA A 62 -8.21 -10.82 -11.54
CA ALA A 62 -8.41 -9.60 -12.33
C ALA A 62 -8.49 -8.32 -11.47
N ARG A 63 -9.02 -8.42 -10.25
CA ARG A 63 -9.19 -7.30 -9.32
C ARG A 63 -9.16 -7.80 -7.89
N LEU A 64 -8.36 -7.17 -7.04
CA LEU A 64 -8.33 -7.40 -5.59
C LEU A 64 -8.24 -6.05 -4.88
N GLU A 65 -9.21 -5.77 -4.01
CA GLU A 65 -9.31 -4.51 -3.28
C GLU A 65 -9.76 -4.79 -1.84
N GLY A 66 -9.05 -4.23 -0.87
CA GLY A 66 -9.44 -4.32 0.53
C GLY A 66 -10.48 -3.26 0.86
N CYS A 67 -11.56 -3.64 1.56
CA CYS A 67 -12.55 -2.71 2.11
C CYS A 67 -12.14 -2.29 3.54
N PRO A 68 -11.65 -1.06 3.77
CA PRO A 68 -11.16 -0.63 5.08
C PRO A 68 -12.28 -0.12 6.02
N ALA A 69 -13.55 -0.33 5.67
CA ALA A 69 -14.68 0.21 6.43
C ALA A 69 -14.67 -0.26 7.89
N LEU A 70 -14.37 -1.54 8.14
CA LEU A 70 -14.27 -2.07 9.49
C LEU A 70 -13.07 -1.51 10.25
N ALA A 71 -11.90 -1.38 9.60
CA ALA A 71 -10.73 -0.76 10.22
C ALA A 71 -11.00 0.70 10.63
N ALA A 72 -11.72 1.45 9.78
CA ALA A 72 -12.13 2.82 10.10
C ALA A 72 -13.12 2.89 11.27
N ALA A 73 -14.08 1.97 11.35
CA ALA A 73 -15.05 1.92 12.44
C ALA A 73 -14.42 1.46 13.77
N THR A 74 -13.51 0.49 13.73
CA THR A 74 -12.91 -0.13 14.91
C THR A 74 -11.71 0.66 15.44
N LEU A 75 -10.82 1.12 14.56
CA LEU A 75 -9.55 1.76 14.94
C LEU A 75 -9.56 3.27 14.70
N GLY A 76 -10.59 3.82 14.05
CA GLY A 76 -10.54 5.22 13.57
C GLY A 76 -9.52 5.44 12.45
N TRP A 77 -8.99 4.36 11.85
CA TRP A 77 -7.89 4.43 10.90
C TRP A 77 -8.36 4.45 9.44
N ARG A 78 -7.74 5.29 8.62
CA ARG A 78 -7.85 5.27 7.16
C ARG A 78 -6.49 5.57 6.55
N ALA A 79 -6.17 4.94 5.43
CA ALA A 79 -5.00 5.31 4.66
C ALA A 79 -5.11 6.77 4.19
N SER A 80 -4.02 7.51 4.33
CA SER A 80 -3.96 8.96 4.07
C SER A 80 -3.02 9.33 2.94
N ARG A 81 -2.09 8.44 2.56
CA ARG A 81 -1.12 8.70 1.50
C ARG A 81 -1.69 8.39 0.13
N SER A 82 -1.41 9.27 -0.82
CA SER A 82 -1.76 9.09 -2.24
C SER A 82 -0.78 8.13 -2.94
N LEU A 83 -1.17 7.65 -4.11
CA LEU A 83 -0.31 6.79 -4.94
C LEU A 83 0.99 7.50 -5.34
N GLU A 84 0.90 8.78 -5.68
CA GLU A 84 2.05 9.60 -6.06
C GLU A 84 3.03 9.77 -4.88
N GLN A 85 2.50 9.91 -3.65
CA GLN A 85 3.33 9.94 -2.46
C GLN A 85 4.05 8.61 -2.24
N MET A 86 3.35 7.48 -2.41
CA MET A 86 3.95 6.15 -2.31
C MET A 86 5.05 5.94 -3.36
N CYS A 87 4.79 6.29 -4.63
CA CYS A 87 5.75 6.17 -5.72
C CYS A 87 6.99 7.05 -5.49
N ARG A 88 6.79 8.31 -5.08
CA ARG A 88 7.89 9.23 -4.79
C ARG A 88 8.77 8.70 -3.67
N ASP A 89 8.19 8.32 -2.54
CA ASP A 89 8.95 7.89 -1.36
C ASP A 89 9.71 6.58 -1.65
N GLY A 90 9.08 5.64 -2.38
CA GLY A 90 9.73 4.43 -2.86
C GLY A 90 10.90 4.70 -3.81
N TRP A 91 10.73 5.65 -4.73
CA TRP A 91 11.81 6.08 -5.62
C TRP A 91 12.94 6.78 -4.86
N THR A 92 12.63 7.66 -3.91
CA THR A 92 13.63 8.32 -3.07
C THR A 92 14.50 7.30 -2.35
N TRP A 93 13.89 6.26 -1.76
CA TRP A 93 14.64 5.18 -1.13
C TRP A 93 15.50 4.42 -2.15
N GLN A 94 14.94 3.99 -3.28
CA GLN A 94 15.66 3.20 -4.28
C GLN A 94 16.83 3.98 -4.91
N ASN A 95 16.66 5.28 -5.12
CA ASN A 95 17.68 6.15 -5.69
C ASN A 95 18.83 6.42 -4.69
N ALA A 96 18.51 6.57 -3.41
CA ALA A 96 19.53 6.72 -2.35
C ALA A 96 20.22 5.39 -2.00
N ASN A 97 19.52 4.26 -2.17
CA ASN A 97 19.97 2.92 -1.80
C ASN A 97 19.90 1.97 -3.00
N PRO A 98 20.70 2.20 -4.07
CA PRO A 98 20.61 1.41 -5.31
C PRO A 98 20.92 -0.08 -5.10
N ARG A 99 21.61 -0.44 -4.01
CA ARG A 99 21.92 -1.82 -3.61
C ARG A 99 21.17 -2.25 -2.34
N GLY A 100 20.09 -1.55 -1.98
CA GLY A 100 19.38 -1.78 -0.73
C GLY A 100 20.22 -1.42 0.50
N TYR A 101 20.01 -2.14 1.60
CA TYR A 101 20.60 -1.81 2.90
C TYR A 101 22.11 -2.02 3.04
N GLY A 102 22.78 -2.61 2.04
CA GLY A 102 24.24 -2.84 2.06
C GLY A 102 24.67 -3.67 3.25
N GLY A 103 24.73 -5.00 3.07
CA GLY A 103 25.52 -5.87 3.95
C GLY A 103 27.00 -5.77 3.60
#